data_AF-A0AAV1M7X7-F1
#
_entry.id   AF-A0AAV1M7X7-F1
#
_cell.length_a   1.000
_cell.length_b   1.000
_cell.length_c   1.000
_cell.angle_alpha   90.00
_cell.angle_beta   90.00
_cell.angle_gamma   90.00
#
_symmetry.space_group_name_H-M   'P 1'
#
loop_
_entity.id
_entity.type
_entity.pdbx_description
1 polymer ?
#
loop_
_entity_poly.entity_id
_entity_poly.type
_entity_poly.pdbx_seq_one_letter_code
_entity_poly.pdbx_strand_id
1 'polypeptide(L)'
;MDVNYYGFTIHYVDKEWKYRCVVLDFIPSRGRYNGEDIATIFHECLLEYDIIDKIQGITVDNAIANTKFMYELDKLLPHFDSDNQHFQCLGHILDLDVQGLLKTLALYSETDNNGQEQQYEDYEDETEEDEEYAPNLADSPKIYNKITRYFQ
;
A
#
# COMPACT_ATOMS: atom_id res chain seq x y z
N MET A 1 8.03 8.89 23.93
CA MET A 1 7.16 9.15 22.77
C MET A 1 7.97 8.70 21.57
N ASP A 2 7.51 7.66 20.90
CA ASP A 2 8.16 7.17 19.69
C ASP A 2 7.94 8.18 18.57
N VAL A 3 8.96 8.40 17.77
CA VAL A 3 8.92 9.31 16.62
C VAL A 3 8.85 8.45 15.38
N ASN A 4 7.77 8.61 14.61
CA ASN A 4 7.62 7.99 13.30
C ASN A 4 8.27 8.88 12.24
N TYR A 5 8.47 8.38 11.03
CA TYR A 5 9.01 9.17 9.93
C TYR A 5 8.26 8.85 8.64
N TYR A 6 8.02 9.85 7.82
CA TYR A 6 7.61 9.68 6.43
C TYR A 6 8.76 10.08 5.52
N GLY A 7 9.04 9.24 4.54
CA GLY A 7 9.98 9.54 3.48
C GLY A 7 9.24 9.57 2.16
N PHE A 8 9.35 10.67 1.43
CA PHE A 8 8.86 10.75 0.06
C PHE A 8 10.04 10.62 -0.89
N THR A 9 9.98 9.60 -1.73
CA THR A 9 10.98 9.38 -2.78
C THR A 9 10.32 9.42 -4.13
N ILE A 10 10.92 10.15 -5.07
CA ILE A 10 10.51 10.16 -6.46
C ILE A 10 11.46 9.30 -7.29
N HIS A 11 10.86 8.52 -8.19
CA HIS A 11 11.55 7.63 -9.10
C HIS A 11 11.16 7.99 -10.53
N TYR A 12 12.13 8.28 -11.39
CA TYR A 12 11.85 8.67 -12.77
C TYR A 12 13.04 8.36 -13.69
N VAL A 13 12.81 8.45 -15.01
CA VAL A 13 13.86 8.36 -16.03
C VAL A 13 14.09 9.77 -16.57
N ASP A 14 15.35 10.22 -16.56
CA ASP A 14 15.71 11.55 -17.06
C ASP A 14 15.86 11.59 -18.60
N LYS A 15 16.21 12.78 -19.12
CA LYS A 15 16.36 13.02 -20.56
C LYS A 15 17.52 12.22 -21.17
N GLU A 16 18.46 11.79 -20.35
CA GLU A 16 19.61 10.96 -20.73
C GLU A 16 19.32 9.46 -20.60
N TRP A 17 18.03 9.08 -20.41
CA TRP A 17 17.59 7.69 -20.21
C TRP A 17 18.18 7.02 -18.98
N LYS A 18 18.51 7.80 -17.95
CA LYS A 18 19.03 7.27 -16.68
C LYS A 18 17.93 7.25 -15.63
N TYR A 19 17.85 6.12 -14.94
CA TYR A 19 17.01 5.99 -13.77
C TYR A 19 17.52 6.90 -12.63
N ARG A 20 16.59 7.61 -12.00
CA ARG A 20 16.82 8.50 -10.88
C ARG A 20 15.92 8.10 -9.72
N CYS A 21 16.50 8.13 -8.53
CA CYS A 21 15.81 8.00 -7.25
C CYS A 21 16.26 9.19 -6.41
N VAL A 22 15.32 10.03 -6.00
CA VAL A 22 15.59 11.26 -5.26
C VAL A 22 14.66 11.31 -4.06
N VAL A 23 15.19 11.62 -2.89
CA VAL A 23 14.38 11.94 -1.71
C VAL A 23 13.83 13.35 -1.91
N LEU A 24 12.51 13.47 -1.96
CA LEU A 24 11.81 14.75 -2.00
C LEU A 24 11.74 15.35 -0.61
N ASP A 25 11.30 14.56 0.37
CA ASP A 25 11.18 15.03 1.75
C ASP A 25 11.36 13.88 2.76
N PHE A 26 11.75 14.24 3.98
CA PHE A 26 11.89 13.34 5.11
C PHE A 26 11.38 14.01 6.38
N ILE A 27 10.17 13.62 6.79
CA ILE A 27 9.36 14.36 7.73
C ILE A 27 9.24 13.57 9.04
N PRO A 28 9.71 14.12 10.17
CA PRO A 28 9.52 13.49 11.47
C PRO A 28 8.06 13.63 11.89
N SER A 29 7.48 12.51 12.30
CA SER A 29 6.12 12.42 12.76
C SER A 29 6.02 12.29 14.27
N ARG A 30 5.38 13.28 14.89
CA ARG A 30 5.10 13.35 16.33
C ARG A 30 3.64 13.01 16.58
N GLY A 31 3.30 11.73 16.49
CA GLY A 31 1.95 11.23 16.70
C GLY A 31 1.56 10.17 15.65
N ARG A 32 0.28 9.79 15.65
CA ARG A 32 -0.33 9.05 14.54
C ARG A 32 -0.90 10.10 13.59
N TYR A 33 -0.29 10.30 12.42
CA TYR A 33 -0.97 11.01 11.34
C TYR A 33 -1.90 10.01 10.66
N ASN A 34 -3.11 10.45 10.38
CA ASN A 34 -4.03 9.69 9.57
C ASN A 34 -3.76 9.94 8.08
N GLY A 35 -4.40 9.17 7.18
CA GLY A 35 -4.15 9.32 5.73
C GLY A 35 -4.40 10.72 5.16
N GLU A 36 -5.30 11.51 5.76
CA GLU A 36 -5.63 12.88 5.32
C GLU A 36 -4.47 13.85 5.59
N ASP A 37 -3.83 13.73 6.75
CA ASP A 37 -2.65 14.51 7.09
C ASP A 37 -1.49 14.21 6.13
N ILE A 38 -1.26 12.93 5.84
CA ILE A 38 -0.19 12.49 4.91
C ILE A 38 -0.48 13.05 3.50
N ALA A 39 -1.73 13.02 3.06
CA ALA A 39 -2.13 13.53 1.75
C ALA A 39 -1.88 15.04 1.63
N THR A 40 -2.21 15.80 2.68
CA THR A 40 -1.99 17.25 2.74
C THR A 40 -0.51 17.58 2.66
N ILE A 41 0.31 16.93 3.50
CA ILE A 41 1.76 17.13 3.55
C ILE A 41 2.42 16.75 2.21
N PHE A 42 2.03 15.61 1.63
CA PHE A 42 2.55 15.19 0.34
C PHE A 42 2.15 16.16 -0.78
N HIS A 43 0.91 16.62 -0.81
CA HIS A 43 0.42 17.61 -1.77
C HIS A 43 1.20 18.94 -1.70
N GLU A 44 1.47 19.44 -0.48
CA GLU A 44 2.32 20.63 -0.29
C GLU A 44 3.73 20.44 -0.86
N CYS A 45 4.34 19.28 -0.64
CA CYS A 45 5.63 18.93 -1.22
C CYS A 45 5.57 18.90 -2.77
N LEU A 46 4.52 18.33 -3.36
CA LEU A 46 4.35 18.31 -4.82
C LEU A 46 4.21 19.72 -5.42
N LEU A 47 3.54 20.63 -4.72
CA LEU A 47 3.41 22.04 -5.11
C LEU A 47 4.75 22.77 -5.03
N GLU A 48 5.52 22.57 -3.95
CA GLU A 48 6.83 23.19 -3.78
C GLU A 48 7.79 22.86 -4.94
N TYR A 49 7.74 21.61 -5.42
CA TYR A 49 8.61 21.13 -6.50
C TYR A 49 8.02 21.30 -7.92
N ASP A 50 6.81 21.84 -8.08
CA ASP A 50 6.11 22.00 -9.37
C ASP A 50 6.02 20.67 -10.17
N ILE A 51 5.60 19.61 -9.48
CA ILE A 51 5.49 18.25 -10.03
C ILE A 51 4.10 17.63 -9.85
N ILE A 52 3.11 18.42 -9.44
CA ILE A 52 1.74 17.96 -9.16
C ILE A 52 1.10 17.20 -10.34
N ASP A 53 1.34 17.64 -11.58
CA ASP A 53 0.78 17.03 -12.80
C ASP A 53 1.64 15.91 -13.38
N LYS A 54 2.70 15.48 -12.68
CA LYS A 54 3.69 14.52 -13.20
C LYS A 54 3.62 13.15 -12.52
N ILE A 55 2.63 12.95 -11.64
CA ILE A 55 2.45 11.70 -10.90
C ILE A 55 1.83 10.64 -11.80
N GLN A 56 2.59 9.57 -12.03
CA GLN A 56 2.12 8.40 -12.80
C GLN A 56 1.67 7.24 -11.89
N GLY A 57 2.17 7.19 -10.67
CA GLY A 57 1.90 6.11 -9.73
C GLY A 57 2.58 6.37 -8.39
N ILE A 58 1.99 5.83 -7.33
CA ILE A 58 2.54 5.92 -5.98
C ILE A 58 2.62 4.51 -5.39
N THR A 59 3.72 4.21 -4.73
CA THR A 59 3.93 2.93 -4.03
C THR A 59 3.99 3.15 -2.53
N VAL A 60 3.13 2.47 -1.78
CA VAL A 60 3.04 2.54 -0.31
C VAL A 60 2.86 1.13 0.27
N ASP A 61 3.22 0.92 1.53
CA ASP A 61 2.93 -0.35 2.22
C ASP A 61 1.43 -0.56 2.42
N ASN A 62 1.03 -1.83 2.62
CA ASN A 62 -0.38 -2.23 2.69
C ASN A 62 -0.99 -1.94 4.08
N ALA A 63 -0.99 -0.67 4.46
CA ALA A 63 -1.59 -0.18 5.70
C ALA A 63 -2.86 0.62 5.39
N ILE A 64 -3.87 0.50 6.25
CA ILE A 64 -5.17 1.21 6.10
C ILE A 64 -4.97 2.73 5.97
N ALA A 65 -4.06 3.30 6.76
CA ALA A 65 -3.74 4.72 6.70
C ALA A 65 -3.21 5.15 5.31
N ASN A 66 -2.45 4.29 4.63
CA ASN A 66 -1.93 4.58 3.30
C ASN A 66 -3.02 4.46 2.24
N THR A 67 -3.93 3.50 2.37
CA THR A 67 -5.12 3.44 1.51
C THR A 67 -5.96 4.71 1.63
N LYS A 68 -6.19 5.19 2.86
CA LYS A 68 -6.87 6.48 3.09
C LYS A 68 -6.08 7.64 2.48
N PHE A 69 -4.76 7.67 2.64
CA PHE A 69 -3.89 8.68 2.01
C PHE A 69 -4.09 8.76 0.49
N MET A 70 -4.13 7.61 -0.18
CA MET A 70 -4.33 7.57 -1.63
C MET A 70 -5.68 8.16 -2.06
N TYR A 71 -6.76 7.86 -1.32
CA TYR A 71 -8.09 8.42 -1.59
C TYR A 71 -8.19 9.92 -1.28
N GLU A 72 -7.55 10.39 -0.22
CA GLU A 72 -7.52 11.83 0.08
C GLU A 72 -6.69 12.60 -0.95
N LEU A 73 -5.58 12.02 -1.43
CA LEU A 73 -4.75 12.63 -2.46
C LEU A 73 -5.47 12.73 -3.81
N ASP A 74 -6.31 11.75 -4.16
CA ASP A 74 -7.14 11.77 -5.37
C ASP A 74 -8.03 13.00 -5.48
N LYS A 75 -8.53 13.49 -4.34
CA LYS A 75 -9.35 14.70 -4.27
C LYS A 75 -8.55 15.98 -4.50
N LEU A 76 -7.23 15.94 -4.25
CA LEU A 76 -6.33 17.08 -4.30
C LEU A 76 -5.63 17.22 -5.66
N LEU A 77 -5.46 16.11 -6.40
CA LEU A 77 -4.72 16.09 -7.65
C LEU A 77 -5.64 16.11 -8.88
N PRO A 78 -5.42 17.01 -9.86
CA PRO A 78 -6.33 17.19 -11.00
C PRO A 78 -6.38 16.01 -11.99
N HIS A 79 -5.39 15.11 -11.96
CA HIS A 79 -5.21 14.00 -12.91
C HIS A 79 -4.71 12.71 -12.25
N PHE A 80 -5.04 12.52 -10.98
CA PHE A 80 -4.77 11.28 -10.28
C PHE A 80 -6.00 10.39 -10.29
N ASP A 81 -5.77 9.08 -10.20
CA ASP A 81 -6.79 8.06 -10.06
C ASP A 81 -6.25 7.04 -9.05
N SER A 82 -6.72 7.13 -7.80
CA SER A 82 -6.24 6.25 -6.74
C SER A 82 -6.43 4.77 -7.05
N ASP A 83 -7.47 4.38 -7.81
CA ASP A 83 -7.74 2.97 -8.07
C ASP A 83 -6.77 2.39 -9.11
N ASN A 84 -6.27 3.22 -10.03
CA ASN A 84 -5.38 2.77 -11.12
C ASN A 84 -3.91 3.17 -10.93
N GLN A 85 -3.61 4.06 -9.99
CA GLN A 85 -2.26 4.60 -9.74
C GLN A 85 -1.74 4.29 -8.33
N HIS A 86 -2.48 3.51 -7.54
CA HIS A 86 -2.03 2.92 -6.28
C HIS A 86 -1.31 1.59 -6.51
N PHE A 87 -0.07 1.50 -6.04
CA PHE A 87 0.69 0.25 -6.00
C PHE A 87 1.05 -0.09 -4.56
N GLN A 88 0.79 -1.33 -4.16
CA GLN A 88 1.24 -1.83 -2.86
C GLN A 88 2.74 -2.16 -2.90
N CYS A 89 3.41 -2.02 -1.76
CA CYS A 89 4.80 -2.38 -1.62
C CYS A 89 4.99 -3.89 -1.83
N LEU A 90 5.66 -4.28 -2.91
CA LEU A 90 5.95 -5.69 -3.22
C LEU A 90 6.67 -6.40 -2.07
N GLY A 91 7.61 -5.72 -1.41
CA GLY A 91 8.34 -6.31 -0.28
C GLY A 91 7.42 -6.65 0.89
N HIS A 92 6.42 -5.81 1.15
CA HIS A 92 5.44 -6.06 2.21
C HIS A 92 4.48 -7.21 1.83
N ILE A 93 4.01 -7.25 0.58
CA ILE A 93 3.19 -8.38 0.08
C ILE A 93 3.94 -9.71 0.25
N LEU A 94 5.22 -9.76 -0.15
CA LEU A 94 6.04 -10.96 -0.02
C LEU A 94 6.25 -11.37 1.44
N ASP A 95 6.41 -10.41 2.35
CA ASP A 95 6.54 -10.70 3.78
C ASP A 95 5.25 -11.32 4.35
N LEU A 96 4.09 -10.77 4.00
CA LEU A 96 2.79 -11.33 4.40
C LEU A 96 2.61 -12.76 3.87
N ASP A 97 2.93 -13.01 2.59
CA ASP A 97 2.84 -14.34 1.98
C ASP A 97 3.75 -15.36 2.68
N VAL A 98 5.00 -14.97 2.97
CA VAL A 98 5.96 -15.84 3.66
C VAL A 98 5.50 -16.13 5.08
N GLN A 99 5.01 -15.13 5.82
CA GLN A 99 4.49 -15.33 7.17
C GLN A 99 3.28 -16.26 7.18
N GLY A 100 2.34 -16.10 6.24
CA GLY A 100 1.20 -16.98 6.06
C GLY A 100 1.60 -18.43 5.77
N LEU A 101 2.56 -18.63 4.87
CA LEU A 101 3.09 -19.95 4.56
C LEU A 101 3.77 -20.61 5.77
N LEU A 102 4.63 -19.87 6.49
CA LEU A 102 5.34 -20.40 7.66
C LEU A 102 4.38 -20.80 8.78
N LYS A 103 3.35 -19.99 9.06
CA LYS A 103 2.28 -20.33 10.02
C LYS A 103 1.57 -21.63 9.60
N THR A 104 1.22 -21.73 8.33
CA THR A 104 0.56 -22.93 7.77
C THR A 104 1.41 -24.18 7.97
N LEU A 105 2.71 -24.13 7.63
CA LEU A 105 3.63 -25.25 7.80
C LEU A 105 3.87 -25.61 9.28
N ALA A 106 3.94 -24.61 10.17
CA ALA A 106 4.06 -24.86 11.60
C ALA A 106 2.85 -25.65 12.12
N LEU A 107 1.63 -25.25 11.75
CA LEU A 107 0.40 -25.98 12.09
C LEU A 107 0.44 -27.43 11.59
N TYR A 108 0.87 -27.65 10.34
CA TYR A 108 1.04 -29.02 9.82
C TYR A 108 2.01 -29.86 10.65
N SER A 109 3.16 -29.29 11.03
CA SER A 109 4.16 -29.99 11.84
C SER A 109 3.67 -30.34 13.25
N GLU A 110 2.75 -29.54 13.80
CA GLU A 110 2.13 -29.80 15.10
C GLU A 110 1.03 -30.86 15.00
N THR A 111 0.26 -30.87 13.90
CA THR A 111 -0.78 -31.88 13.64
C THR A 111 -0.21 -33.28 13.33
N ASP A 112 0.98 -33.38 12.74
CA ASP A 112 1.67 -34.66 12.53
C ASP A 112 2.19 -35.26 13.85
N ASN A 113 2.40 -34.43 14.88
CA ASN A 113 2.86 -34.87 16.21
C ASN A 113 1.70 -35.23 17.16
N ASN A 114 0.48 -34.72 16.92
CA ASN A 114 -0.71 -34.98 17.72
C ASN A 114 -1.88 -35.34 16.79
N GLY A 115 -2.04 -36.63 16.48
CA GLY A 115 -3.08 -37.12 15.59
C GLY A 115 -4.50 -36.64 15.96
N GLN A 116 -5.11 -35.96 15.00
CA GLN A 116 -6.55 -35.74 14.73
C GLN A 116 -7.44 -35.13 15.85
N GLU A 117 -7.89 -33.90 15.63
CA GLU A 117 -9.30 -33.56 15.33
C GLU A 117 -9.42 -32.07 14.93
N GLN A 118 -10.12 -31.81 13.82
CA GLN A 118 -10.26 -30.50 13.21
C GLN A 118 -11.30 -29.64 13.95
N GLN A 119 -10.94 -28.40 14.26
CA GLN A 119 -11.91 -27.31 14.39
C GLN A 119 -11.37 -26.10 13.64
N TYR A 120 -11.96 -25.81 12.47
CA TYR A 120 -11.75 -24.57 11.74
C TYR A 120 -12.42 -23.46 12.55
N GLU A 121 -11.62 -22.62 13.21
CA GLU A 121 -12.08 -21.30 13.65
C GLU A 121 -11.58 -20.27 12.66
N ASP A 122 -12.53 -19.51 12.13
CA ASP A 122 -12.36 -18.36 11.26
C ASP A 122 -11.64 -17.27 12.06
N TYR A 123 -10.44 -16.89 11.65
CA TYR A 123 -9.68 -15.83 12.32
C TYR A 123 -9.93 -14.52 11.59
N GLU A 124 -10.81 -13.71 12.14
CA GLU A 124 -10.88 -12.28 11.88
C GLU A 124 -9.56 -11.63 12.33
N ASP A 125 -8.87 -11.00 11.39
CA ASP A 125 -7.69 -10.19 11.65
C ASP A 125 -8.14 -8.92 12.37
N GLU A 126 -7.76 -8.74 13.64
CA GLU A 126 -7.94 -7.50 14.39
C GLU A 126 -7.06 -6.40 13.77
N THR A 127 -7.45 -5.91 12.60
CA THR A 127 -7.09 -4.56 12.18
C THR A 127 -8.00 -3.60 12.93
N GLU A 128 -7.38 -2.61 13.59
CA GLU A 128 -8.03 -1.59 14.41
C GLU A 128 -9.39 -1.15 13.81
N GLU A 129 -10.46 -1.28 14.61
CA GLU A 129 -11.80 -0.79 14.31
C GLU A 129 -11.73 0.68 13.85
N ASP A 130 -11.91 0.94 12.56
CA ASP A 130 -12.45 2.19 12.05
C ASP A 130 -13.15 1.89 10.70
N GLU A 131 -14.45 2.18 10.69
CA GLU A 131 -15.47 1.79 9.72
C GLU A 131 -15.05 1.70 8.24
N GLU A 132 -15.34 0.52 7.67
CA GLU A 132 -15.31 0.12 6.28
C GLU A 132 -16.08 1.08 5.35
N TYR A 133 -15.37 1.78 4.46
CA TYR A 133 -15.89 2.07 3.12
C TYR A 133 -15.03 1.30 2.12
N ALA A 134 -15.41 0.04 1.86
CA ALA A 134 -14.87 -0.75 0.78
C ALA A 134 -15.72 -0.56 -0.49
N PRO A 135 -15.24 0.12 -1.54
CA PRO A 135 -15.86 0.00 -2.84
C PRO A 135 -15.74 -1.46 -3.31
N ASN A 136 -16.89 -2.04 -3.64
CA ASN A 136 -17.05 -3.45 -4.01
C ASN A 136 -16.14 -3.86 -5.18
N LEU A 137 -15.14 -4.71 -4.93
CA LEU A 137 -14.26 -5.29 -5.95
C LEU A 137 -15.00 -6.18 -6.97
N ALA A 138 -16.26 -6.57 -6.72
CA ALA A 138 -17.07 -7.29 -7.69
C ALA A 138 -17.52 -6.41 -8.88
N ASP A 139 -17.42 -5.09 -8.80
CA ASP A 139 -17.90 -4.16 -9.84
C ASP A 139 -16.82 -3.70 -10.84
N SER A 140 -15.58 -4.19 -10.75
CA SER A 140 -14.54 -3.88 -11.76
C SER A 140 -14.04 -5.12 -12.54
N PRO A 141 -14.85 -5.65 -13.48
CA PRO A 141 -14.48 -6.77 -14.35
C PRO A 141 -13.32 -6.47 -15.33
N LYS A 142 -12.66 -5.30 -15.22
CA LYS A 142 -11.58 -4.86 -16.12
C LYS A 142 -10.17 -5.19 -15.62
N ILE A 143 -9.97 -5.36 -14.31
CA ILE A 143 -8.61 -5.53 -13.75
C ILE A 143 -8.11 -6.97 -13.91
N TYR A 144 -8.95 -7.96 -13.61
CA TYR A 144 -8.57 -9.39 -13.67
C TYR A 144 -8.16 -9.85 -15.08
N ASN A 145 -8.73 -9.23 -16.13
CA ASN A 145 -8.46 -9.58 -17.52
C ASN A 145 -7.16 -8.98 -18.09
N LYS A 146 -6.50 -8.05 -17.37
CA LYS A 146 -5.28 -7.39 -17.87
C LYS A 146 -4.01 -8.15 -17.48
N ILE A 147 -4.00 -8.78 -16.31
CA ILE A 147 -2.83 -9.51 -15.77
C ILE A 147 -2.58 -10.81 -16.54
N THR A 148 -3.63 -11.50 -16.99
CA THR A 148 -3.52 -12.80 -17.68
C THR A 148 -3.08 -12.71 -19.15
N ARG A 149 -3.04 -11.51 -19.76
CA ARG A 149 -2.55 -11.33 -21.14
C ARG A 149 -1.04 -11.15 -21.26
N TYR A 150 -0.33 -10.88 -20.16
CA TYR A 150 1.13 -10.66 -20.19
C TYR A 150 1.95 -11.95 -20.01
N PHE A 151 1.30 -13.09 -19.76
CA PHE A 151 1.95 -14.40 -19.54
C PHE A 151 1.50 -15.49 -20.53
N GLN A 152 1.08 -15.09 -21.74
CA GLN A 152 0.89 -16.00 -22.88
C GLN A 152 1.66 -15.49 -24.10
#